data_AF-A0AAN6SF85-F1
#
_entry.id   AF-A0AAN6SF85-F1
#
_cell.length_a   1.000
_cell.length_b   1.000
_cell.length_c   1.000
_cell.angle_alpha   90.00
_cell.angle_beta   90.00
_cell.angle_gamma   90.00
#
_symmetry.space_group_name_H-M   'P 1'
#
loop_
_entity.id
_entity.type
_entity.pdbx_description
1 polymer ?
#
loop_
_entity_poly.entity_id
_entity_poly.type
_entity_poly.pdbx_seq_one_letter_code
_entity_poly.pdbx_strand_id
1 'polypeptide(L)'
;MNCSHLGQALIHQARCRSFLSPPTHLALRRRFYVQTSVPLLQQQLLQSPQSATRADLEPASSLWPSRSSRASLVPPPKNTRHFPVRRYSQFTKMTLNNFTKKHKVTVIGSGNWGTTVAKLVAENCAEHPNTFEKDVQMWVYEENVTLPKDSKHFDASIGEQPQKLTHIINTYHENVKYLPGIPLPQNIVANPSLVDAVKDSSILIFNLPHEFIGNICRQIKDHIAPYARGISCIKGVSVTDDKIELICNYISENLNIYCGALSGANIASEIANEQWCETTIAYNTPVVDKRDENGRPVADGESNSNDVASGHSKELTPLPLDYPPLDHDEWALLFSRPYFTVSMVSDIVGVSLAGALKNIVAIACGYVEGHGWNMTAKTAVMRRGMQETIRFANEFFPGQIEPSTFWEESAGWGDMIVSCTSARNWRCSKLAVERNLPIEEVEKTELNGQKLQGISTTREVCSFLRAKGAEERYPVFMAVERIINQEIKVEEIPKLFK
;
A
#
# COMPACT_ATOMS: atom_id res chain seq x y z
N MET A 1 -1.54 73.95 -16.93
CA MET A 1 -2.08 72.80 -17.67
C MET A 1 -3.19 72.22 -16.80
N ASN A 2 -4.38 72.81 -16.86
CA ASN A 2 -5.49 72.51 -17.78
C ASN A 2 -6.18 71.17 -17.41
N CYS A 3 -7.47 71.10 -17.12
CA CYS A 3 -8.47 72.16 -16.83
C CYS A 3 -9.76 71.52 -16.24
N SER A 4 -10.58 72.29 -15.49
CA SER A 4 -12.08 72.22 -15.38
C SER A 4 -12.80 70.86 -15.12
N HIS A 5 -13.89 70.72 -14.34
CA HIS A 5 -14.77 71.56 -13.51
C HIS A 5 -15.44 70.62 -12.45
N LEU A 6 -15.78 70.94 -11.18
CA LEU A 6 -16.55 72.03 -10.51
C LEU A 6 -18.04 71.63 -10.22
N GLY A 7 -18.44 71.66 -8.93
CA GLY A 7 -19.83 71.48 -8.41
C GLY A 7 -20.04 70.14 -7.64
N GLN A 8 -20.23 70.05 -6.31
CA GLN A 8 -21.26 70.61 -5.39
C GLN A 8 -22.71 70.15 -5.71
N ALA A 9 -23.61 69.81 -4.76
CA ALA A 9 -23.50 69.45 -3.32
C ALA A 9 -24.87 68.95 -2.75
N LEU A 10 -24.85 68.14 -1.67
CA LEU A 10 -25.80 68.08 -0.52
C LEU A 10 -27.32 67.67 -0.67
N ILE A 11 -27.68 66.60 0.08
CA ILE A 11 -28.74 66.54 1.16
C ILE A 11 -30.25 66.19 0.90
N HIS A 12 -30.83 65.51 1.91
CA HIS A 12 -32.25 65.22 2.26
C HIS A 12 -33.08 64.26 1.36
N GLN A 13 -34.08 63.49 1.85
CA GLN A 13 -34.23 62.73 3.11
C GLN A 13 -35.48 61.80 3.07
N ALA A 14 -35.42 60.69 3.81
CA ALA A 14 -36.48 60.13 4.67
C ALA A 14 -37.76 59.43 4.11
N ARG A 15 -38.12 58.35 4.85
CA ARG A 15 -39.46 57.75 5.10
C ARG A 15 -40.13 56.94 3.97
N CYS A 16 -40.97 55.94 4.25
CA CYS A 16 -41.14 54.97 5.36
C CYS A 16 -42.37 54.09 5.04
N ARG A 17 -42.35 52.78 5.32
CA ARG A 17 -43.37 52.08 6.16
C ARG A 17 -43.17 50.55 6.22
N SER A 18 -43.42 50.03 7.42
CA SER A 18 -43.52 48.64 7.86
C SER A 18 -44.86 47.97 7.50
N PHE A 19 -44.96 46.65 7.57
CA PHE A 19 -46.07 45.95 8.29
C PHE A 19 -45.71 44.50 8.68
N LEU A 20 -46.52 43.89 9.55
CA LEU A 20 -46.24 42.67 10.35
C LEU A 20 -46.91 41.38 9.82
N SER A 21 -46.50 40.25 10.40
CA SER A 21 -46.99 38.86 10.25
C SER A 21 -48.29 38.56 11.05
N PRO A 22 -48.80 37.30 11.19
CA PRO A 22 -49.28 36.34 10.19
C PRO A 22 -50.80 35.95 10.42
N PRO A 23 -51.26 34.68 10.50
CA PRO A 23 -52.19 34.07 9.52
C PRO A 23 -53.63 33.79 10.03
N THR A 24 -54.53 33.35 9.12
CA THR A 24 -55.92 32.95 9.46
C THR A 24 -56.36 31.61 8.84
N HIS A 25 -57.17 30.87 9.62
CA HIS A 25 -57.82 29.60 9.27
C HIS A 25 -59.03 29.77 8.33
N LEU A 26 -59.39 28.71 7.58
CA LEU A 26 -60.70 28.03 7.75
C LEU A 26 -60.69 26.60 7.16
N ALA A 27 -61.61 25.75 7.62
CA ALA A 27 -61.73 24.33 7.25
C ALA A 27 -63.13 24.00 6.71
N LEU A 28 -63.33 22.85 6.02
CA LEU A 28 -64.42 21.89 6.30
C LEU A 28 -64.52 20.64 5.37
N ARG A 29 -65.10 19.56 5.94
CA ARG A 29 -65.79 18.37 5.33
C ARG A 29 -65.03 17.09 4.87
N ARG A 30 -64.66 16.29 5.89
CA ARG A 30 -65.06 14.88 6.18
C ARG A 30 -65.54 13.92 5.06
N ARG A 31 -64.91 12.72 5.02
CA ARG A 31 -65.44 11.31 4.96
C ARG A 31 -64.23 10.34 4.98
N PHE A 32 -64.22 9.10 5.48
CA PHE A 32 -64.82 8.44 6.67
C PHE A 32 -64.20 7.01 6.80
N TYR A 33 -63.78 6.55 8.01
CA TYR A 33 -63.48 5.13 8.41
C TYR A 33 -62.36 4.35 7.65
N VAL A 34 -61.64 3.33 8.18
CA VAL A 34 -61.63 2.59 9.48
C VAL A 34 -60.18 2.45 10.00
N GLN A 35 -60.00 2.27 11.33
CA GLN A 35 -58.73 1.95 12.00
C GLN A 35 -58.93 0.79 13.00
N THR A 36 -57.97 -0.13 13.10
CA THR A 36 -57.83 -1.16 14.18
C THR A 36 -56.33 -1.46 14.36
N SER A 37 -55.76 -1.68 15.56
CA SER A 37 -56.17 -1.37 16.94
C SER A 37 -54.95 -1.51 17.90
N VAL A 38 -54.97 -0.87 19.08
CA VAL A 38 -53.81 -0.58 19.96
C VAL A 38 -54.23 -0.72 21.45
N PRO A 39 -53.52 -1.50 22.30
CA PRO A 39 -52.44 -0.96 23.18
C PRO A 39 -51.24 -1.95 23.39
N LEU A 40 -50.08 -1.70 24.02
CA LEU A 40 -49.54 -0.70 24.98
C LEU A 40 -49.80 -1.01 26.49
N LEU A 41 -48.74 -1.15 27.30
CA LEU A 41 -48.80 -1.03 28.77
C LEU A 41 -47.41 -0.74 29.38
N GLN A 42 -47.34 0.17 30.35
CA GLN A 42 -46.14 0.63 31.07
C GLN A 42 -46.54 1.11 32.48
N GLN A 43 -45.55 1.34 33.36
CA GLN A 43 -45.61 1.86 34.74
C GLN A 43 -46.03 0.86 35.83
N GLN A 44 -45.64 0.96 37.10
CA GLN A 44 -44.52 1.51 37.92
C GLN A 44 -45.00 1.38 39.40
N LEU A 45 -44.15 1.73 40.40
CA LEU A 45 -44.36 1.66 41.89
C LEU A 45 -43.77 0.38 42.54
N LEU A 46 -43.16 0.37 43.75
CA LEU A 46 -42.44 1.39 44.56
C LEU A 46 -41.76 0.63 45.75
N GLN A 47 -40.85 1.29 46.50
CA GLN A 47 -40.33 0.94 47.85
C GLN A 47 -39.07 0.04 48.02
N SER A 48 -38.29 0.46 49.03
CA SER A 48 -37.14 -0.15 49.74
C SER A 48 -37.23 0.38 51.19
N PRO A 49 -36.76 -0.28 52.28
CA PRO A 49 -35.30 -0.42 52.53
C PRO A 49 -34.82 -1.61 53.42
N GLN A 50 -33.48 -1.84 53.47
CA GLN A 50 -32.67 -2.46 54.56
C GLN A 50 -33.01 -3.91 55.05
N SER A 51 -32.11 -4.74 55.59
CA SER A 51 -30.63 -4.80 55.62
C SER A 51 -30.18 -6.21 56.10
N ALA A 52 -29.16 -6.83 55.49
CA ALA A 52 -28.46 -8.00 56.07
C ALA A 52 -27.06 -8.21 55.45
N THR A 53 -26.13 -8.71 56.26
CA THR A 53 -24.67 -8.62 56.12
C THR A 53 -23.95 -9.78 55.40
N ARG A 54 -22.89 -9.40 54.66
CA ARG A 54 -21.50 -9.96 54.67
C ARG A 54 -21.17 -11.31 53.99
N ALA A 55 -20.28 -11.20 53.00
CA ALA A 55 -19.24 -12.13 52.52
C ALA A 55 -19.59 -13.59 52.15
N ASP A 56 -19.33 -13.98 50.90
CA ASP A 56 -18.12 -14.77 50.55
C ASP A 56 -17.93 -14.87 49.01
N LEU A 57 -16.83 -15.50 48.58
CA LEU A 57 -16.23 -15.47 47.24
C LEU A 57 -16.57 -16.69 46.35
N GLU A 58 -16.06 -16.66 45.11
CA GLU A 58 -15.95 -17.72 44.08
C GLU A 58 -17.17 -17.98 43.13
N PRO A 59 -16.91 -18.38 41.86
CA PRO A 59 -17.81 -18.08 40.74
C PRO A 59 -18.76 -19.22 40.32
N ALA A 60 -19.97 -18.84 39.91
CA ALA A 60 -20.97 -19.78 39.39
C ALA A 60 -20.68 -20.23 37.95
N SER A 61 -20.26 -21.48 37.81
CA SER A 61 -20.29 -22.21 36.54
C SER A 61 -21.72 -22.60 36.13
N SER A 62 -21.91 -22.80 34.82
CA SER A 62 -23.04 -23.49 34.17
C SER A 62 -24.42 -22.80 34.16
N LEU A 63 -24.94 -22.54 32.94
CA LEU A 63 -26.38 -22.55 32.60
C LEU A 63 -26.61 -22.46 31.07
N TRP A 64 -26.06 -23.42 30.30
CA TRP A 64 -26.47 -23.66 28.90
C TRP A 64 -26.82 -25.15 28.72
N PRO A 65 -27.96 -25.53 28.11
CA PRO A 65 -28.42 -26.92 28.12
C PRO A 65 -27.64 -27.81 27.14
N SER A 66 -27.28 -29.00 27.60
CA SER A 66 -26.70 -30.04 26.76
C SER A 66 -27.74 -30.65 25.81
N ARG A 67 -27.46 -30.67 24.50
CA ARG A 67 -28.03 -31.66 23.58
C ARG A 67 -26.93 -32.29 22.73
N SER A 68 -26.84 -33.61 22.81
CA SER A 68 -25.92 -34.42 22.04
C SER A 68 -26.39 -34.55 20.58
N SER A 69 -25.49 -34.30 19.65
CA SER A 69 -25.50 -34.97 18.35
C SER A 69 -24.05 -35.15 17.90
N ARG A 70 -23.70 -36.34 17.41
CA ARG A 70 -22.37 -36.62 16.85
C ARG A 70 -22.26 -35.89 15.52
N ALA A 71 -21.56 -34.76 15.49
CA ALA A 71 -21.08 -34.18 14.24
C ALA A 71 -19.88 -35.01 13.75
N SER A 72 -20.11 -35.87 12.77
CA SER A 72 -19.04 -36.60 12.09
C SER A 72 -18.08 -35.60 11.44
N LEU A 73 -16.78 -35.75 11.70
CA LEU A 73 -15.74 -35.00 11.00
C LEU A 73 -15.80 -35.31 9.50
N VAL A 74 -16.33 -34.38 8.72
CA VAL A 74 -16.27 -34.43 7.26
C VAL A 74 -14.83 -34.05 6.86
N PRO A 75 -14.06 -34.94 6.20
CA PRO A 75 -12.73 -34.58 5.72
C PRO A 75 -12.85 -33.50 4.63
N PRO A 76 -11.83 -32.65 4.44
CA PRO A 76 -11.88 -31.60 3.43
C PRO A 76 -12.15 -32.20 2.04
N PRO A 77 -13.00 -31.57 1.21
CA PRO A 77 -13.37 -32.13 -0.08
C PRO A 77 -12.14 -32.24 -0.98
N LYS A 78 -11.78 -33.49 -1.34
CA LYS A 78 -10.81 -33.79 -2.39
C LYS A 78 -11.38 -33.43 -3.75
N ASN A 79 -11.49 -32.14 -4.02
CA ASN A 79 -11.85 -31.58 -5.32
C ASN A 79 -11.22 -30.19 -5.44
N THR A 80 -9.93 -30.17 -5.75
CA THR A 80 -9.25 -29.01 -6.33
C THR A 80 -9.85 -28.73 -7.71
N ARG A 81 -11.02 -28.08 -7.73
CA ARG A 81 -11.47 -27.35 -8.92
C ARG A 81 -10.44 -26.25 -9.13
N HIS A 82 -9.57 -26.44 -10.12
CA HIS A 82 -8.69 -25.38 -10.58
C HIS A 82 -9.55 -24.16 -10.92
N PHE A 83 -9.41 -23.10 -10.12
CA PHE A 83 -9.80 -21.78 -10.58
C PHE A 83 -8.98 -21.48 -11.84
N PRO A 84 -9.59 -20.99 -12.93
CA PRO A 84 -8.84 -20.63 -14.10
C PRO A 84 -8.05 -19.36 -13.78
N VAL A 85 -6.81 -19.54 -13.30
CA VAL A 85 -5.74 -18.59 -13.57
C VAL A 85 -5.83 -18.25 -15.04
N ARG A 86 -5.81 -16.95 -15.41
CA ARG A 86 -5.66 -16.53 -16.80
C ARG A 86 -4.43 -17.26 -17.35
N ARG A 87 -4.65 -18.33 -18.12
CA ARG A 87 -3.57 -18.98 -18.86
C ARG A 87 -3.13 -17.97 -19.89
N TYR A 88 -2.02 -17.28 -19.62
CA TYR A 88 -1.21 -16.64 -20.65
C TYR A 88 -0.89 -17.74 -21.68
N SER A 89 -1.66 -17.77 -22.75
CA SER A 89 -1.72 -18.93 -23.66
C SER A 89 -0.50 -19.04 -24.58
N GLN A 90 0.51 -18.21 -24.34
CA GLN A 90 1.79 -18.14 -25.04
C GLN A 90 2.92 -18.97 -24.40
N PHE A 91 2.72 -19.58 -23.22
CA PHE A 91 3.70 -20.47 -22.57
C PHE A 91 4.22 -21.62 -23.46
N THR A 92 3.53 -21.96 -24.56
CA THR A 92 3.93 -23.01 -25.51
C THR A 92 4.79 -22.51 -26.69
N LYS A 93 5.01 -21.19 -26.85
CA LYS A 93 5.75 -20.64 -28.03
C LYS A 93 7.22 -20.31 -27.77
N MET A 94 7.60 -19.88 -26.56
CA MET A 94 8.99 -19.48 -26.26
C MET A 94 9.94 -20.66 -25.98
N THR A 95 9.43 -21.88 -25.82
CA THR A 95 10.21 -23.08 -25.46
C THR A 95 11.19 -23.57 -26.54
N LEU A 96 11.30 -22.85 -27.67
CA LEU A 96 12.15 -23.20 -28.81
C LEU A 96 13.46 -22.38 -28.89
N ASN A 97 13.59 -21.30 -28.12
CA ASN A 97 14.85 -20.56 -28.01
C ASN A 97 15.63 -21.01 -26.77
N ASN A 98 16.69 -21.80 -26.97
CA ASN A 98 17.65 -22.13 -25.92
C ASN A 98 18.54 -20.92 -25.61
N PHE A 99 18.04 -20.00 -24.79
CA PHE A 99 18.83 -18.92 -24.21
C PHE A 99 20.01 -19.50 -23.42
N THR A 100 21.23 -19.00 -23.65
CA THR A 100 22.45 -19.54 -23.04
C THR A 100 22.74 -18.97 -21.65
N LYS A 101 22.06 -17.88 -21.27
CA LYS A 101 22.08 -17.30 -19.93
C LYS A 101 20.71 -17.35 -19.28
N LYS A 102 20.71 -17.19 -17.96
CA LYS A 102 19.52 -17.16 -17.11
C LYS A 102 19.56 -15.91 -16.27
N HIS A 103 18.40 -15.42 -15.86
CA HIS A 103 18.32 -14.22 -15.04
C HIS A 103 18.76 -14.49 -13.60
N LYS A 104 19.85 -13.86 -13.18
CA LYS A 104 20.22 -13.72 -11.78
C LYS A 104 19.35 -12.64 -11.13
N VAL A 105 18.78 -12.95 -9.96
CA VAL A 105 17.81 -12.11 -9.27
C VAL A 105 18.33 -11.69 -7.90
N THR A 106 18.23 -10.38 -7.60
CA THR A 106 18.57 -9.83 -6.28
C THR A 106 17.39 -9.05 -5.70
N VAL A 107 16.96 -9.42 -4.49
CA VAL A 107 16.05 -8.63 -3.66
C VAL A 107 16.86 -7.67 -2.79
N ILE A 108 16.71 -6.38 -3.02
CA ILE A 108 17.37 -5.32 -2.28
C ILE A 108 16.44 -4.91 -1.13
N GLY A 109 16.63 -5.56 0.02
CA GLY A 109 15.93 -5.25 1.27
C GLY A 109 15.38 -6.49 1.98
N SER A 110 15.64 -6.57 3.29
CA SER A 110 15.37 -7.74 4.14
C SER A 110 14.35 -7.49 5.25
N GLY A 111 13.49 -6.46 5.09
CA GLY A 111 12.37 -6.23 6.00
C GLY A 111 11.29 -7.31 5.86
N ASN A 112 10.16 -7.14 6.56
CA ASN A 112 9.05 -8.09 6.53
C ASN A 112 8.60 -8.40 5.08
N TRP A 113 8.21 -7.36 4.32
CA TRP A 113 7.81 -7.52 2.92
C TRP A 113 8.97 -7.93 1.99
N GLY A 114 10.20 -7.49 2.27
CA GLY A 114 11.36 -7.85 1.45
C GLY A 114 11.69 -9.34 1.55
N THR A 115 11.56 -9.90 2.75
CA THR A 115 11.71 -11.34 2.99
C THR A 115 10.58 -12.14 2.34
N THR A 116 9.32 -11.67 2.43
CA THR A 116 8.18 -12.32 1.75
C THR A 116 8.35 -12.32 0.23
N VAL A 117 8.84 -11.22 -0.35
CA VAL A 117 9.16 -11.13 -1.78
C VAL A 117 10.35 -12.02 -2.14
N ALA A 118 11.38 -12.12 -1.29
CA ALA A 118 12.46 -13.09 -1.52
C ALA A 118 11.95 -14.55 -1.50
N LYS A 119 11.00 -14.91 -0.61
CA LYS A 119 10.34 -16.24 -0.59
C LYS A 119 9.67 -16.56 -1.92
N LEU A 120 8.72 -15.72 -2.37
CA LEU A 120 7.95 -16.01 -3.59
C LEU A 120 8.83 -16.05 -4.84
N VAL A 121 9.82 -15.16 -4.92
CA VAL A 121 10.78 -15.09 -6.04
C VAL A 121 11.68 -16.33 -6.06
N ALA A 122 12.19 -16.77 -4.91
CA ALA A 122 13.04 -17.95 -4.83
C ALA A 122 12.29 -19.26 -5.15
N GLU A 123 11.02 -19.38 -4.80
CA GLU A 123 10.18 -20.51 -5.25
C GLU A 123 10.07 -20.56 -6.78
N ASN A 124 9.71 -19.43 -7.41
CA ASN A 124 9.57 -19.35 -8.86
C ASN A 124 10.91 -19.51 -9.60
N CYS A 125 12.02 -19.03 -9.04
CA CYS A 125 13.36 -19.27 -9.59
C CYS A 125 13.74 -20.77 -9.56
N ALA A 126 13.29 -21.52 -8.55
CA ALA A 126 13.48 -22.96 -8.47
C ALA A 126 12.52 -23.74 -9.41
N GLU A 127 11.30 -23.25 -9.63
CA GLU A 127 10.31 -23.86 -10.53
C GLU A 127 10.58 -23.56 -12.03
N HIS A 128 11.31 -22.48 -12.34
CA HIS A 128 11.57 -22.03 -13.72
C HIS A 128 13.08 -21.95 -14.06
N PRO A 129 13.83 -23.07 -13.95
CA PRO A 129 15.30 -23.11 -14.11
C PRO A 129 15.79 -22.90 -15.55
N ASN A 130 14.91 -22.72 -16.52
CA ASN A 130 15.28 -22.32 -17.89
C ASN A 130 15.37 -20.79 -18.04
N THR A 131 14.67 -20.04 -17.19
CA THR A 131 14.56 -18.57 -17.27
C THR A 131 15.43 -17.90 -16.20
N PHE A 132 15.43 -18.42 -14.97
CA PHE A 132 16.12 -17.83 -13.83
C PHE A 132 17.27 -18.70 -13.32
N GLU A 133 18.28 -18.08 -12.72
CA GLU A 133 19.23 -18.78 -11.87
C GLU A 133 18.52 -19.27 -10.61
N LYS A 134 18.94 -20.43 -10.07
CA LYS A 134 18.27 -21.03 -8.92
C LYS A 134 18.39 -20.13 -7.67
N ASP A 135 19.56 -19.58 -7.42
CA ASP A 135 19.86 -18.90 -6.17
C ASP A 135 19.49 -17.40 -6.25
N VAL A 136 18.73 -16.93 -5.27
CA VAL A 136 18.26 -15.55 -5.16
C VAL A 136 19.06 -14.84 -4.08
N GLN A 137 19.77 -13.78 -4.45
CA GLN A 137 20.45 -12.93 -3.50
C GLN A 137 19.41 -12.07 -2.75
N MET A 138 19.47 -12.03 -1.43
CA MET A 138 18.72 -11.08 -0.62
C MET A 138 19.72 -10.20 0.12
N TRP A 139 19.78 -8.91 -0.22
CA TRP A 139 20.59 -7.98 0.54
C TRP A 139 19.97 -7.74 1.91
N VAL A 140 20.76 -8.00 2.95
CA VAL A 140 20.40 -7.81 4.37
C VAL A 140 21.30 -6.73 4.94
N TYR A 141 20.74 -5.66 5.49
CA TYR A 141 21.52 -4.73 6.30
C TYR A 141 22.02 -5.48 7.55
N GLU A 142 23.33 -5.57 7.73
CA GLU A 142 23.92 -6.48 8.72
C GLU A 142 23.67 -5.99 10.16
N GLU A 143 23.09 -6.87 10.97
CA GLU A 143 22.74 -6.59 12.35
C GLU A 143 23.17 -7.73 13.26
N ASN A 144 23.50 -7.39 14.51
CA ASN A 144 23.74 -8.39 15.54
C ASN A 144 22.41 -8.68 16.24
N VAL A 145 21.95 -9.93 16.21
CA VAL A 145 20.69 -10.38 16.82
C VAL A 145 20.99 -11.46 17.86
N THR A 146 20.46 -11.28 19.07
CA THR A 146 20.46 -12.31 20.11
C THR A 146 19.19 -13.15 19.97
N LEU A 147 19.35 -14.48 19.86
CA LEU A 147 18.24 -15.42 19.93
C LEU A 147 17.87 -15.65 21.40
N PRO A 148 16.61 -15.42 21.82
CA PRO A 148 16.19 -15.68 23.19
C PRO A 148 16.05 -17.19 23.46
N LYS A 149 16.07 -17.61 24.73
CA LYS A 149 16.06 -19.03 25.15
C LYS A 149 14.83 -19.83 24.72
N ASP A 150 13.72 -19.15 24.43
CA ASP A 150 12.47 -19.71 23.92
C ASP A 150 12.42 -19.79 22.38
N SER A 151 13.43 -19.27 21.68
CA SER A 151 13.58 -19.43 20.24
C SER A 151 13.83 -20.89 19.88
N LYS A 152 13.11 -21.41 18.87
CA LYS A 152 13.34 -22.73 18.28
C LYS A 152 14.75 -22.91 17.67
N HIS A 153 15.47 -21.81 17.42
CA HIS A 153 16.84 -21.78 16.89
C HIS A 153 17.90 -21.48 17.97
N PHE A 154 17.54 -21.52 19.25
CA PHE A 154 18.48 -21.27 20.35
C PHE A 154 19.50 -22.42 20.48
N ASP A 155 20.79 -22.10 20.35
CA ASP A 155 21.89 -23.03 20.60
C ASP A 155 22.48 -22.79 22.00
N ALA A 156 22.38 -23.79 22.88
CA ALA A 156 22.89 -23.73 24.25
C ALA A 156 24.43 -23.62 24.34
N SER A 157 25.16 -23.98 23.28
CA SER A 157 26.63 -23.83 23.20
C SER A 157 27.06 -22.39 22.89
N ILE A 158 26.22 -21.64 22.16
CA ILE A 158 26.43 -20.22 21.82
C ILE A 158 25.81 -19.32 22.91
N GLY A 159 24.68 -19.75 23.48
CA GLY A 159 23.93 -18.97 24.46
C GLY A 159 23.28 -17.72 23.85
N GLU A 160 23.02 -16.72 24.69
CA GLU A 160 22.39 -15.44 24.29
C GLU A 160 23.39 -14.46 23.64
N GLN A 161 24.48 -14.97 23.04
CA GLN A 161 25.46 -14.13 22.35
C GLN A 161 24.87 -13.56 21.05
N PRO A 162 25.16 -12.28 20.71
CA PRO A 162 24.68 -11.69 19.47
C PRO A 162 25.33 -12.33 18.24
N GLN A 163 24.52 -12.82 17.31
CA GLN A 163 24.95 -13.43 16.05
C GLN A 163 24.61 -12.54 14.85
N LYS A 164 25.29 -12.74 13.71
CA LYS A 164 24.96 -12.00 12.47
C LYS A 164 23.60 -12.44 11.91
N LEU A 165 22.74 -11.49 11.56
CA LEU A 165 21.43 -11.78 10.99
C LEU A 165 21.55 -12.54 9.66
N THR A 166 22.56 -12.23 8.84
CA THR A 166 22.86 -12.98 7.61
C THR A 166 23.21 -14.43 7.89
N HIS A 167 24.03 -14.70 8.91
CA HIS A 167 24.40 -16.05 9.34
C HIS A 167 23.18 -16.83 9.85
N ILE A 168 22.32 -16.20 10.66
CA ILE A 168 21.06 -16.81 11.12
C ILE A 168 20.18 -17.18 9.92
N ILE A 169 19.96 -16.25 8.97
CA ILE A 169 19.11 -16.52 7.80
C ILE A 169 19.70 -17.63 6.93
N ASN A 170 21.00 -17.63 6.65
CA ASN A 170 21.65 -18.66 5.82
C ASN A 170 21.79 -20.03 6.51
N THR A 171 21.66 -20.10 7.84
CA THR A 171 21.79 -21.36 8.60
C THR A 171 20.42 -21.99 8.86
N TYR A 172 19.45 -21.17 9.29
CA TYR A 172 18.12 -21.64 9.71
C TYR A 172 17.03 -21.41 8.67
N HIS A 173 17.34 -20.70 7.58
CA HIS A 173 16.40 -20.29 6.54
C HIS A 173 15.16 -19.61 7.12
N GLU A 174 15.39 -18.61 7.99
CA GLU A 174 14.35 -17.83 8.63
C GLU A 174 14.85 -16.42 8.99
N ASN A 175 14.08 -15.39 8.66
CA ASN A 175 14.34 -14.03 9.13
C ASN A 175 13.67 -13.82 10.50
N VAL A 176 14.32 -14.35 11.54
CA VAL A 176 13.84 -14.34 12.94
C VAL A 176 13.45 -12.96 13.48
N LYS A 177 13.96 -11.87 12.88
CA LYS A 177 13.69 -10.50 13.31
C LYS A 177 12.50 -9.87 12.58
N TYR A 178 12.43 -10.03 11.25
CA TYR A 178 11.47 -9.30 10.43
C TYR A 178 10.30 -10.14 9.90
N LEU A 179 10.46 -11.47 9.85
CA LEU A 179 9.43 -12.42 9.43
C LEU A 179 9.55 -13.73 10.26
N PRO A 180 9.40 -13.67 11.60
CA PRO A 180 9.57 -14.83 12.47
C PRO A 180 8.53 -15.92 12.21
N GLY A 181 8.94 -17.17 12.39
CA GLY A 181 8.10 -18.36 12.24
C GLY A 181 7.97 -18.89 10.80
N ILE A 182 8.31 -18.09 9.79
CA ILE A 182 8.16 -18.44 8.37
C ILE A 182 9.42 -19.12 7.84
N PRO A 183 9.34 -20.38 7.33
CA PRO A 183 10.46 -21.02 6.66
C PRO A 183 10.70 -20.39 5.29
N LEU A 184 11.98 -20.18 4.96
CA LEU A 184 12.43 -19.62 3.70
C LEU A 184 12.98 -20.73 2.77
N PRO A 185 12.86 -20.57 1.44
CA PRO A 185 13.51 -21.46 0.48
C PRO A 185 15.02 -21.56 0.68
N GLN A 186 15.56 -22.76 0.47
CA GLN A 186 16.98 -23.08 0.67
C GLN A 186 17.92 -22.35 -0.30
N ASN A 187 17.36 -21.81 -1.40
CA ASN A 187 18.04 -21.06 -2.44
C ASN A 187 18.00 -19.53 -2.23
N ILE A 188 17.56 -19.04 -1.06
CA ILE A 188 17.78 -17.65 -0.66
C ILE A 188 19.15 -17.53 0.00
N VAL A 189 19.97 -16.60 -0.51
CA VAL A 189 21.28 -16.27 0.04
C VAL A 189 21.22 -14.87 0.64
N ALA A 190 21.23 -14.79 1.97
CA ALA A 190 21.32 -13.54 2.71
C ALA A 190 22.74 -12.97 2.64
N ASN A 191 22.89 -11.80 2.04
CA ASN A 191 24.18 -11.18 1.76
C ASN A 191 24.30 -9.81 2.45
N PRO A 192 25.32 -9.57 3.30
CA PRO A 192 25.50 -8.28 3.97
C PRO A 192 26.06 -7.19 3.05
N SER A 193 26.79 -7.57 2.01
CA SER A 193 27.42 -6.64 1.08
C SER A 193 26.45 -6.30 -0.04
N LEU A 194 25.93 -5.07 -0.02
CA LEU A 194 25.02 -4.56 -1.05
C LEU A 194 25.62 -4.64 -2.46
N VAL A 195 26.92 -4.31 -2.60
CA VAL A 195 27.66 -4.35 -3.87
C VAL A 195 27.83 -5.79 -4.38
N ASP A 196 28.11 -6.74 -3.50
CA ASP A 196 28.25 -8.15 -3.87
C ASP A 196 26.89 -8.78 -4.23
N ALA A 197 25.84 -8.45 -3.46
CA ALA A 197 24.48 -8.95 -3.67
C ALA A 197 23.91 -8.59 -5.04
N VAL A 198 24.19 -7.39 -5.57
CA VAL A 198 23.71 -6.93 -6.89
C VAL A 198 24.63 -7.28 -8.06
N LYS A 199 25.83 -7.78 -7.78
CA LYS A 199 26.86 -8.06 -8.79
C LYS A 199 26.35 -9.07 -9.82
N ASP A 200 26.53 -8.76 -11.11
CA ASP A 200 26.11 -9.58 -12.25
C ASP A 200 24.59 -9.86 -12.34
N SER A 201 23.77 -9.26 -11.47
CA SER A 201 22.31 -9.48 -11.43
C SER A 201 21.60 -8.73 -12.54
N SER A 202 20.86 -9.46 -13.38
CA SER A 202 20.01 -8.88 -14.43
C SER A 202 18.67 -8.36 -13.93
N ILE A 203 18.20 -8.83 -12.76
CA ILE A 203 16.94 -8.42 -12.15
C ILE A 203 17.19 -7.90 -10.73
N LEU A 204 16.73 -6.68 -10.45
CA LEU A 204 16.85 -6.02 -9.14
C LEU A 204 15.47 -5.66 -8.59
N ILE A 205 15.10 -6.23 -7.45
CA ILE A 205 13.79 -6.00 -6.81
C ILE A 205 13.99 -5.12 -5.58
N PHE A 206 13.54 -3.87 -5.64
CA PHE A 206 13.76 -2.88 -4.59
C PHE A 206 12.64 -2.93 -3.55
N ASN A 207 12.96 -3.35 -2.32
CA ASN A 207 11.96 -3.51 -1.25
C ASN A 207 12.47 -3.02 0.12
N LEU A 208 12.60 -1.69 0.24
CA LEU A 208 13.03 -0.98 1.45
C LEU A 208 12.14 0.25 1.70
N PRO A 209 12.14 0.83 2.92
CA PRO A 209 11.55 2.15 3.17
C PRO A 209 12.15 3.22 2.23
N HIS A 210 11.33 4.11 1.67
CA HIS A 210 11.78 5.06 0.63
C HIS A 210 12.91 5.97 1.10
N GLU A 211 12.95 6.33 2.39
CA GLU A 211 13.99 7.17 3.00
C GLU A 211 15.44 6.68 2.75
N PHE A 212 15.66 5.38 2.52
CA PHE A 212 16.99 4.83 2.26
C PHE A 212 17.37 4.79 0.76
N ILE A 213 16.42 4.96 -0.18
CA ILE A 213 16.64 4.64 -1.60
C ILE A 213 17.79 5.45 -2.23
N GLY A 214 17.92 6.74 -1.90
CA GLY A 214 19.01 7.58 -2.41
C GLY A 214 20.40 7.12 -1.95
N ASN A 215 20.51 6.56 -0.74
CA ASN A 215 21.78 6.00 -0.26
C ASN A 215 22.07 4.63 -0.89
N ILE A 216 21.05 3.81 -1.15
CA ILE A 216 21.19 2.53 -1.86
C ILE A 216 21.63 2.77 -3.30
N CYS A 217 20.94 3.65 -4.05
CA CYS A 217 21.28 3.95 -5.43
C CYS A 217 22.71 4.47 -5.56
N ARG A 218 23.15 5.37 -4.66
CA ARG A 218 24.51 5.91 -4.64
C ARG A 218 25.59 4.83 -4.45
N GLN A 219 25.32 3.79 -3.66
CA GLN A 219 26.29 2.72 -3.42
C GLN A 219 26.43 1.75 -4.61
N ILE A 220 25.34 1.47 -5.32
CA ILE A 220 25.32 0.44 -6.38
C ILE A 220 25.45 0.97 -7.80
N LYS A 221 25.38 2.30 -8.01
CA LYS A 221 25.36 2.95 -9.32
C LYS A 221 26.37 2.39 -10.33
N ASP A 222 27.61 2.22 -9.90
CA ASP A 222 28.73 1.78 -10.75
C ASP A 222 29.06 0.27 -10.55
N HIS A 223 28.16 -0.48 -9.90
CA HIS A 223 28.36 -1.87 -9.47
C HIS A 223 27.28 -2.85 -9.98
N ILE A 224 26.22 -2.36 -10.63
CA ILE A 224 25.17 -3.18 -11.25
C ILE A 224 25.51 -3.53 -12.70
N ALA A 225 24.89 -4.59 -13.23
CA ALA A 225 24.95 -4.85 -14.67
C ALA A 225 24.24 -3.70 -15.44
N PRO A 226 24.84 -3.11 -16.49
CA PRO A 226 24.27 -1.95 -17.17
C PRO A 226 22.96 -2.27 -17.91
N TYR A 227 22.75 -3.55 -18.22
CA TYR A 227 21.52 -4.09 -18.81
C TYR A 227 20.50 -4.61 -17.78
N ALA A 228 20.73 -4.40 -16.47
CA ALA A 228 19.79 -4.85 -15.45
C ALA A 228 18.42 -4.16 -15.60
N ARG A 229 17.38 -4.80 -15.08
CA ARG A 229 16.00 -4.29 -15.03
C ARG A 229 15.47 -4.39 -13.60
N GLY A 230 14.59 -3.46 -13.25
CA GLY A 230 14.12 -3.26 -11.88
C GLY A 230 12.62 -3.41 -11.71
N ILE A 231 12.22 -3.81 -10.51
CA ILE A 231 10.85 -3.61 -10.00
C ILE A 231 10.93 -2.96 -8.61
N SER A 232 10.26 -1.83 -8.44
CA SER A 232 10.09 -1.17 -7.15
C SER A 232 8.84 -1.67 -6.44
N CYS A 233 9.03 -2.34 -5.30
CA CYS A 233 7.97 -2.65 -4.34
C CYS A 233 7.79 -1.53 -3.29
N ILE A 234 8.45 -0.38 -3.49
CA ILE A 234 8.49 0.73 -2.54
C ILE A 234 7.25 1.62 -2.71
N LYS A 235 6.34 1.54 -1.74
CA LYS A 235 5.12 2.36 -1.68
C LYS A 235 5.42 3.74 -1.09
N GLY A 236 5.67 4.72 -1.95
CA GLY A 236 5.99 6.10 -1.59
C GLY A 236 6.23 6.97 -2.82
N VAL A 237 6.53 8.25 -2.59
CA VAL A 237 6.96 9.22 -3.60
C VAL A 237 8.23 9.91 -3.08
N SER A 238 8.95 10.63 -3.94
CA SER A 238 9.97 11.58 -3.51
C SER A 238 9.52 12.98 -3.90
N VAL A 239 9.73 13.96 -3.01
CA VAL A 239 9.42 15.36 -3.29
C VAL A 239 10.70 16.18 -3.12
N THR A 240 10.97 17.00 -4.13
CA THR A 240 11.94 18.10 -4.10
C THR A 240 11.17 19.41 -4.26
N ASP A 241 11.81 20.55 -3.96
CA ASP A 241 11.18 21.87 -3.78
C ASP A 241 10.09 22.26 -4.81
N ASP A 242 10.18 21.75 -6.05
CA ASP A 242 9.17 21.95 -7.09
C ASP A 242 8.74 20.69 -7.89
N LYS A 243 9.33 19.50 -7.67
CA LYS A 243 9.04 18.27 -8.43
C LYS A 243 8.67 17.13 -7.49
N ILE A 244 7.53 16.49 -7.76
CA ILE A 244 7.22 15.15 -7.25
C ILE A 244 7.71 14.09 -8.23
N GLU A 245 8.29 13.01 -7.71
CA GLU A 245 8.91 11.94 -8.46
C GLU A 245 8.49 10.57 -7.91
N LEU A 246 8.28 9.61 -8.81
CA LEU A 246 7.96 8.23 -8.44
C LEU A 246 9.25 7.50 -8.08
N ILE A 247 9.20 6.62 -7.07
CA ILE A 247 10.41 5.90 -6.61
C ILE A 247 11.01 5.02 -7.72
N CYS A 248 10.20 4.43 -8.61
CA CYS A 248 10.68 3.72 -9.80
C CYS A 248 11.44 4.63 -10.78
N ASN A 249 10.94 5.85 -11.04
CA ASN A 249 11.62 6.83 -11.89
C ASN A 249 12.92 7.30 -11.21
N TYR A 250 12.91 7.56 -9.91
CA TYR A 250 14.11 7.92 -9.14
C TYR A 250 15.20 6.85 -9.21
N ILE A 251 14.83 5.57 -9.00
CA ILE A 251 15.74 4.43 -9.17
C ILE A 251 16.32 4.44 -10.59
N SER A 252 15.46 4.66 -11.59
CA SER A 252 15.85 4.64 -13.00
C SER A 252 16.82 5.76 -13.38
N GLU A 253 16.50 7.01 -13.04
CA GLU A 253 17.33 8.19 -13.31
C GLU A 253 18.73 8.08 -12.66
N ASN A 254 18.79 7.52 -11.43
CA ASN A 254 20.01 7.41 -10.65
C ASN A 254 20.90 6.22 -11.02
N LEU A 255 20.31 5.09 -11.42
CA LEU A 255 21.02 3.84 -11.75
C LEU A 255 21.20 3.59 -13.25
N ASN A 256 20.52 4.35 -14.12
CA ASN A 256 20.53 4.14 -15.57
C ASN A 256 20.03 2.74 -16.00
N ILE A 257 19.00 2.24 -15.29
CA ILE A 257 18.29 1.00 -15.60
C ILE A 257 16.80 1.27 -15.64
N TYR A 258 16.06 0.49 -16.40
CA TYR A 258 14.62 0.60 -16.41
C TYR A 258 13.98 -0.08 -15.20
N CYS A 259 13.09 0.62 -14.49
CA CYS A 259 12.42 0.12 -13.28
C CYS A 259 10.89 0.29 -13.35
N GLY A 260 10.16 -0.82 -13.22
CA GLY A 260 8.69 -0.81 -13.03
C GLY A 260 8.28 -0.70 -11.56
N ALA A 261 6.99 -0.92 -11.28
CA ALA A 261 6.41 -0.80 -9.94
C ALA A 261 5.48 -1.97 -9.58
N LEU A 262 5.47 -2.38 -8.32
CA LEU A 262 4.56 -3.39 -7.76
C LEU A 262 3.75 -2.77 -6.62
N SER A 263 2.42 -2.81 -6.74
CA SER A 263 1.49 -2.42 -5.67
C SER A 263 0.22 -3.27 -5.70
N GLY A 264 -0.53 -3.30 -4.60
CA GLY A 264 -1.66 -4.22 -4.47
C GLY A 264 -2.08 -4.45 -3.03
N ALA A 265 -3.23 -5.10 -2.85
CA ALA A 265 -3.83 -5.50 -1.58
C ALA A 265 -3.02 -6.61 -0.86
N ASN A 266 -1.75 -6.33 -0.55
CA ASN A 266 -0.77 -7.30 -0.09
C ASN A 266 -0.27 -7.02 1.33
N ILE A 267 -0.67 -7.86 2.30
CA ILE A 267 -0.10 -7.86 3.65
C ILE A 267 0.99 -8.93 3.71
N ALA A 268 2.21 -8.49 4.01
CA ALA A 268 3.41 -9.31 3.92
C ALA A 268 3.39 -10.60 4.76
N SER A 269 2.78 -10.57 5.95
CA SER A 269 2.63 -11.74 6.81
C SER A 269 1.56 -12.73 6.32
N GLU A 270 0.51 -12.26 5.65
CA GLU A 270 -0.55 -13.11 5.11
C GLU A 270 -0.02 -13.91 3.91
N ILE A 271 0.72 -13.24 3.03
CA ILE A 271 1.36 -13.84 1.85
C ILE A 271 2.49 -14.79 2.24
N ALA A 272 3.23 -14.48 3.30
CA ALA A 272 4.23 -15.39 3.86
C ALA A 272 3.61 -16.68 4.43
N ASN A 273 2.37 -16.60 4.91
CA ASN A 273 1.53 -17.74 5.32
C ASN A 273 0.66 -18.29 4.16
N GLU A 274 1.00 -17.97 2.92
CA GLU A 274 0.37 -18.49 1.70
C GLU A 274 -1.15 -18.26 1.65
N GLN A 275 -1.63 -17.20 2.31
CA GLN A 275 -3.01 -16.75 2.19
C GLN A 275 -3.20 -16.07 0.83
N TRP A 276 -4.29 -16.42 0.15
CA TRP A 276 -4.55 -15.93 -1.20
C TRP A 276 -4.80 -14.43 -1.22
N CYS A 277 -4.11 -13.72 -2.11
CA CYS A 277 -4.36 -12.33 -2.46
C CYS A 277 -3.88 -12.02 -3.88
N GLU A 278 -4.01 -10.75 -4.28
CA GLU A 278 -3.74 -10.27 -5.64
C GLU A 278 -2.84 -9.02 -5.61
N THR A 279 -1.96 -8.88 -6.58
CA THR A 279 -1.14 -7.69 -6.79
C THR A 279 -1.19 -7.24 -8.24
N THR A 280 -0.87 -5.97 -8.47
CA THR A 280 -0.63 -5.42 -9.80
C THR A 280 0.86 -5.10 -9.95
N ILE A 281 1.45 -5.44 -11.08
CA ILE A 281 2.80 -5.02 -11.48
C ILE A 281 2.67 -4.18 -12.75
N ALA A 282 3.19 -2.97 -12.72
CA ALA A 282 3.26 -2.09 -13.87
C ALA A 282 4.68 -2.09 -14.45
N TYR A 283 4.79 -2.42 -15.74
CA TYR A 283 6.07 -2.46 -16.46
C TYR A 283 5.82 -2.31 -17.97
N ASN A 284 6.37 -1.27 -18.61
CA ASN A 284 6.41 -1.22 -20.08
C ASN A 284 7.75 -1.76 -20.56
N THR A 285 7.78 -2.78 -21.42
CA THR A 285 9.05 -3.28 -21.97
C THR A 285 9.75 -2.18 -22.76
N PRO A 286 10.98 -1.77 -22.37
CA PRO A 286 11.73 -0.72 -23.08
C PRO A 286 11.89 -1.05 -24.55
N VAL A 287 11.85 -0.04 -25.44
CA VAL A 287 12.03 -0.24 -26.90
C VAL A 287 13.30 -1.04 -27.21
N VAL A 288 14.40 -0.73 -26.52
CA VAL A 288 15.71 -1.42 -26.65
C VAL A 288 15.68 -2.92 -26.30
N ASP A 289 14.64 -3.39 -25.60
CA ASP A 289 14.43 -4.79 -25.21
C ASP A 289 13.31 -5.48 -25.99
N LYS A 290 12.56 -4.75 -26.83
CA LYS A 290 11.45 -5.34 -27.60
C LYS A 290 11.97 -6.33 -28.63
N ARG A 291 11.43 -7.54 -28.61
CA ARG A 291 11.77 -8.63 -29.54
C ARG A 291 10.55 -9.01 -30.38
N ASP A 292 10.80 -9.40 -31.64
CA ASP A 292 9.77 -9.93 -32.53
C ASP A 292 9.38 -11.36 -32.13
N GLU A 293 8.40 -11.95 -32.82
CA GLU A 293 7.96 -13.34 -32.59
C GLU A 293 9.05 -14.40 -32.83
N ASN A 294 10.19 -14.02 -33.43
CA ASN A 294 11.36 -14.86 -33.67
C ASN A 294 12.52 -14.57 -32.69
N GLY A 295 12.32 -13.69 -31.70
CA GLY A 295 13.32 -13.29 -30.70
C GLY A 295 14.36 -12.27 -31.18
N ARG A 296 14.15 -11.62 -32.33
CA ARG A 296 15.06 -10.60 -32.90
C ARG A 296 14.69 -9.21 -32.38
N PRO A 297 15.64 -8.28 -32.21
CA PRO A 297 15.32 -6.89 -31.89
C PRO A 297 14.33 -6.29 -32.88
N VAL A 298 13.28 -5.64 -32.37
CA VAL A 298 12.38 -4.84 -33.20
C VAL A 298 13.10 -3.53 -33.55
N ALA A 299 13.30 -3.26 -34.84
CA ALA A 299 13.87 -1.98 -35.28
C ALA A 299 12.94 -0.81 -34.93
N ASP A 300 13.50 0.40 -34.75
CA ASP A 300 12.80 1.61 -34.29
C ASP A 300 11.65 2.05 -35.23
N GLY A 301 10.52 1.37 -35.12
CA GLY A 301 9.25 1.69 -35.76
C GLY A 301 8.35 2.42 -34.78
N GLU A 302 8.29 3.75 -34.91
CA GLU A 302 7.48 4.68 -34.11
C GLU A 302 7.60 4.48 -32.59
N SER A 303 8.51 5.24 -31.97
CA SER A 303 8.53 5.47 -30.53
C SER A 303 7.17 6.03 -30.10
N ASN A 304 6.29 5.16 -29.59
CA ASN A 304 5.02 5.58 -29.04
C ASN A 304 5.28 6.59 -27.92
N SER A 305 4.55 7.70 -27.92
CA SER A 305 4.74 8.86 -27.01
C SER A 305 4.68 8.52 -25.51
N ASN A 306 4.34 7.27 -25.16
CA ASN A 306 4.25 6.76 -23.81
C ASN A 306 5.61 6.30 -23.22
N ASP A 307 6.64 6.07 -24.04
CA ASP A 307 7.99 5.76 -23.53
C ASP A 307 8.54 6.91 -22.63
N VAL A 308 8.06 8.14 -22.88
CA VAL A 308 8.33 9.36 -22.11
C VAL A 308 7.80 9.29 -20.66
N ALA A 309 6.76 8.48 -20.37
CA ALA A 309 6.20 8.34 -19.03
C ALA A 309 7.18 7.71 -18.00
N SER A 310 8.24 7.05 -18.50
CA SER A 310 9.28 6.44 -17.66
C SER A 310 10.37 7.41 -17.18
N GLY A 311 10.34 8.69 -17.59
CA GLY A 311 11.32 9.70 -17.20
C GLY A 311 12.76 9.50 -17.71
N HIS A 312 13.01 8.49 -18.56
CA HIS A 312 14.36 8.15 -19.01
C HIS A 312 14.92 9.17 -20.01
N SER A 313 15.71 10.12 -19.49
CA SER A 313 16.49 11.09 -20.29
C SER A 313 17.83 10.52 -20.80
N LYS A 314 18.12 9.24 -20.55
CA LYS A 314 19.42 8.60 -20.85
C LYS A 314 19.24 7.32 -21.64
N GLU A 315 20.22 7.02 -22.48
CA GLU A 315 20.30 5.81 -23.28
C GLU A 315 20.44 4.56 -22.39
N LEU A 316 19.50 3.62 -22.54
CA LEU A 316 19.49 2.35 -21.83
C LEU A 316 20.37 1.33 -22.57
N THR A 317 21.16 0.57 -21.82
CA THR A 317 21.86 -0.59 -22.40
C THR A 317 20.84 -1.71 -22.65
N PRO A 318 20.72 -2.25 -23.88
CA PRO A 318 19.77 -3.31 -24.20
C PRO A 318 20.08 -4.61 -23.45
N LEU A 319 19.04 -5.38 -23.12
CA LEU A 319 19.15 -6.71 -22.54
C LEU A 319 19.77 -7.69 -23.56
N PRO A 320 20.95 -8.28 -23.29
CA PRO A 320 21.63 -9.14 -24.24
C PRO A 320 20.77 -10.34 -24.71
N LEU A 321 20.90 -10.69 -25.99
CA LEU A 321 20.06 -11.69 -26.67
C LEU A 321 20.25 -13.13 -26.17
N ASP A 322 21.30 -13.37 -25.38
CA ASP A 322 21.55 -14.65 -24.72
C ASP A 322 20.74 -14.87 -23.44
N TYR A 323 20.09 -13.82 -22.91
CA TYR A 323 19.05 -13.93 -21.88
C TYR A 323 17.65 -14.09 -22.52
N PRO A 324 16.69 -14.71 -21.82
CA PRO A 324 15.26 -14.51 -22.09
C PRO A 324 14.88 -13.02 -22.18
N PRO A 325 13.77 -12.65 -22.83
CA PRO A 325 13.22 -11.31 -22.68
C PRO A 325 12.72 -11.08 -21.25
N LEU A 326 12.40 -9.82 -20.94
CA LEU A 326 11.75 -9.43 -19.68
C LEU A 326 10.51 -8.61 -20.02
N ASP A 327 9.48 -9.29 -20.51
CA ASP A 327 8.16 -8.72 -20.74
C ASP A 327 7.15 -9.13 -19.66
N HIS A 328 5.85 -8.90 -19.91
CA HIS A 328 4.78 -9.19 -18.95
C HIS A 328 4.75 -10.67 -18.56
N ASP A 329 5.05 -11.59 -19.48
CA ASP A 329 5.01 -13.03 -19.19
C ASP A 329 6.15 -13.42 -18.24
N GLU A 330 7.38 -12.92 -18.41
CA GLU A 330 8.48 -13.23 -17.46
C GLU A 330 8.32 -12.55 -16.10
N TRP A 331 7.80 -11.32 -16.03
CA TRP A 331 7.49 -10.70 -14.74
C TRP A 331 6.35 -11.42 -14.02
N ALA A 332 5.29 -11.80 -14.73
CA ALA A 332 4.23 -12.63 -14.18
C ALA A 332 4.78 -14.00 -13.72
N LEU A 333 5.69 -14.61 -14.47
CA LEU A 333 6.35 -15.88 -14.10
C LEU A 333 7.21 -15.76 -12.84
N LEU A 334 7.94 -14.65 -12.68
CA LEU A 334 8.80 -14.42 -11.51
C LEU A 334 8.00 -14.20 -10.23
N PHE A 335 6.84 -13.53 -10.31
CA PHE A 335 6.06 -13.13 -9.13
C PHE A 335 4.82 -14.01 -8.84
N SER A 336 4.18 -14.63 -9.82
CA SER A 336 2.91 -15.35 -9.58
C SER A 336 3.08 -16.60 -8.74
N ARG A 337 2.23 -16.80 -7.72
CA ARG A 337 2.08 -18.06 -6.98
C ARG A 337 0.59 -18.45 -6.92
N PRO A 338 0.22 -19.71 -6.61
CA PRO A 338 -1.19 -20.08 -6.40
C PRO A 338 -1.92 -19.25 -5.34
N TYR A 339 -1.19 -18.64 -4.41
CA TYR A 339 -1.69 -17.74 -3.36
C TYR A 339 -1.40 -16.25 -3.64
N PHE A 340 -0.76 -15.91 -4.76
CA PHE A 340 -0.35 -14.54 -5.09
C PHE A 340 -0.58 -14.30 -6.58
N THR A 341 -1.80 -13.88 -6.94
CA THR A 341 -2.18 -13.58 -8.32
C THR A 341 -1.53 -12.27 -8.77
N VAL A 342 -0.90 -12.27 -9.94
CA VAL A 342 -0.30 -11.05 -10.54
C VAL A 342 -1.13 -10.61 -11.74
N SER A 343 -1.61 -9.36 -11.71
CA SER A 343 -2.04 -8.63 -12.91
C SER A 343 -0.88 -7.79 -13.44
N MET A 344 -0.62 -7.85 -14.76
CA MET A 344 0.40 -7.04 -15.42
C MET A 344 -0.28 -5.88 -16.16
N VAL A 345 0.23 -4.66 -15.96
CA VAL A 345 -0.30 -3.45 -16.60
C VAL A 345 0.80 -2.55 -17.16
N SER A 346 0.39 -1.57 -17.97
CA SER A 346 1.28 -0.56 -18.57
C SER A 346 1.38 0.75 -17.74
N ASP A 347 0.42 0.99 -16.85
CA ASP A 347 0.30 2.23 -16.06
C ASP A 347 1.20 2.24 -14.82
N ILE A 348 2.48 2.54 -15.02
CA ILE A 348 3.48 2.68 -13.94
C ILE A 348 3.11 3.80 -12.97
N VAL A 349 2.55 4.89 -13.49
CA VAL A 349 2.24 6.09 -12.69
C VAL A 349 1.06 5.83 -11.77
N GLY A 350 -0.05 5.29 -12.29
CA GLY A 350 -1.25 4.93 -11.54
C GLY A 350 -0.97 3.92 -10.43
N VAL A 351 -0.26 2.82 -10.75
CA VAL A 351 0.11 1.79 -9.75
C VAL A 351 1.00 2.36 -8.65
N SER A 352 1.97 3.20 -9.01
CA SER A 352 2.88 3.85 -8.04
C SER A 352 2.15 4.84 -7.12
N LEU A 353 1.36 5.74 -7.70
CA LEU A 353 0.63 6.78 -6.95
C LEU A 353 -0.47 6.17 -6.06
N ALA A 354 -1.21 5.17 -6.55
CA ALA A 354 -2.22 4.49 -5.74
C ALA A 354 -1.57 3.80 -4.52
N GLY A 355 -0.42 3.13 -4.72
CA GLY A 355 0.36 2.52 -3.65
C GLY A 355 0.89 3.52 -2.61
N ALA A 356 1.28 4.72 -3.04
CA ALA A 356 1.80 5.77 -2.14
C ALA A 356 0.67 6.50 -1.39
N LEU A 357 -0.27 7.11 -2.11
CA LEU A 357 -1.24 8.07 -1.58
C LEU A 357 -2.30 7.43 -0.69
N LYS A 358 -2.62 6.14 -0.88
CA LYS A 358 -3.51 5.38 0.02
C LYS A 358 -3.06 5.43 1.49
N ASN A 359 -1.76 5.61 1.76
CA ASN A 359 -1.25 5.64 3.14
C ASN A 359 -1.71 6.89 3.90
N ILE A 360 -1.89 8.02 3.20
CA ILE A 360 -2.49 9.24 3.75
C ILE A 360 -3.96 8.97 4.09
N VAL A 361 -4.70 8.35 3.15
CA VAL A 361 -6.12 7.99 3.34
C VAL A 361 -6.30 6.98 4.48
N ALA A 362 -5.38 6.03 4.65
CA ALA A 362 -5.39 5.07 5.75
C ALA A 362 -5.23 5.76 7.11
N ILE A 363 -4.37 6.78 7.22
CA ILE A 363 -4.26 7.60 8.43
C ILE A 363 -5.60 8.30 8.71
N ALA A 364 -6.20 8.96 7.71
CA ALA A 364 -7.49 9.62 7.84
C ALA A 364 -8.60 8.66 8.31
N CYS A 365 -8.67 7.46 7.74
CA CYS A 365 -9.63 6.43 8.14
C CYS A 365 -9.42 5.91 9.56
N GLY A 366 -8.19 5.85 10.05
CA GLY A 366 -7.92 5.48 11.44
C GLY A 366 -8.26 6.60 12.41
N TYR A 367 -8.03 7.87 12.08
CA TYR A 367 -8.50 9.01 12.89
C TYR A 367 -10.03 9.00 13.04
N VAL A 368 -10.76 8.82 11.93
CA VAL A 368 -12.23 8.69 11.91
C VAL A 368 -12.71 7.58 12.85
N GLU A 369 -12.07 6.41 12.81
CA GLU A 369 -12.49 5.27 13.62
C GLU A 369 -12.08 5.39 15.09
N GLY A 370 -10.90 5.94 15.38
CA GLY A 370 -10.42 6.17 16.76
C GLY A 370 -11.21 7.26 17.49
N HIS A 371 -11.82 8.20 16.75
CA HIS A 371 -12.81 9.14 17.30
C HIS A 371 -14.20 8.47 17.52
N GLY A 372 -14.38 7.21 17.14
CA GLY A 372 -15.63 6.46 17.33
C GLY A 372 -16.69 6.68 16.24
N TRP A 373 -16.34 7.26 15.09
CA TRP A 373 -17.26 7.30 13.95
C TRP A 373 -17.32 5.95 13.24
N ASN A 374 -18.49 5.66 12.67
CA ASN A 374 -18.81 4.35 12.09
C ASN A 374 -18.26 4.17 10.66
N MET A 375 -18.48 2.96 10.12
CA MET A 375 -18.08 2.59 8.77
C MET A 375 -18.59 3.56 7.68
N THR A 376 -19.74 4.20 7.85
CA THR A 376 -20.27 5.17 6.86
C THR A 376 -19.37 6.40 6.74
N ALA A 377 -18.87 6.94 7.86
CA ALA A 377 -17.91 8.05 7.85
C ALA A 377 -16.56 7.60 7.26
N LYS A 378 -16.11 6.39 7.63
CA LYS A 378 -14.88 5.78 7.12
C LYS A 378 -14.92 5.61 5.59
N THR A 379 -16.01 5.07 5.05
CA THR A 379 -16.25 4.93 3.61
C THR A 379 -16.34 6.29 2.89
N ALA A 380 -16.93 7.31 3.51
CA ALA A 380 -16.95 8.65 2.95
C ALA A 380 -15.53 9.23 2.79
N VAL A 381 -14.65 9.02 3.77
CA VAL A 381 -13.23 9.40 3.70
C VAL A 381 -12.46 8.57 2.67
N MET A 382 -12.63 7.23 2.61
CA MET A 382 -12.04 6.39 1.56
C MET A 382 -12.40 6.92 0.15
N ARG A 383 -13.69 7.20 -0.08
CA ARG A 383 -14.20 7.69 -1.37
C ARG A 383 -13.66 9.09 -1.72
N ARG A 384 -13.52 10.00 -0.76
CA ARG A 384 -12.87 11.31 -0.98
C ARG A 384 -11.37 11.15 -1.25
N GLY A 385 -10.68 10.32 -0.46
CA GLY A 385 -9.25 10.01 -0.63
C GLY A 385 -8.91 9.38 -1.97
N MET A 386 -9.77 8.50 -2.51
CA MET A 386 -9.60 7.97 -3.87
C MET A 386 -9.84 9.06 -4.93
N GLN A 387 -10.84 9.94 -4.75
CA GLN A 387 -11.05 11.08 -5.65
C GLN A 387 -9.85 12.03 -5.67
N GLU A 388 -9.23 12.28 -4.51
CA GLU A 388 -8.01 13.07 -4.40
C GLU A 388 -6.80 12.35 -5.02
N THR A 389 -6.66 11.03 -4.83
CA THR A 389 -5.63 10.20 -5.46
C THR A 389 -5.72 10.26 -7.00
N ILE A 390 -6.92 10.06 -7.57
CA ILE A 390 -7.16 10.14 -9.01
C ILE A 390 -6.96 11.56 -9.53
N ARG A 391 -7.39 12.59 -8.78
CA ARG A 391 -7.15 14.00 -9.15
C ARG A 391 -5.65 14.30 -9.19
N PHE A 392 -4.91 13.89 -8.16
CA PHE A 392 -3.46 14.07 -8.06
C PHE A 392 -2.74 13.48 -9.26
N ALA A 393 -3.09 12.23 -9.61
CA ALA A 393 -2.53 11.54 -10.77
C ALA A 393 -2.82 12.30 -12.08
N ASN A 394 -4.06 12.74 -12.32
CA ASN A 394 -4.42 13.50 -13.53
C ASN A 394 -3.78 14.89 -13.59
N GLU A 395 -3.67 15.59 -12.46
CA GLU A 395 -3.22 16.98 -12.38
C GLU A 395 -1.69 17.09 -12.52
N PHE A 396 -0.93 16.17 -11.93
CA PHE A 396 0.53 16.23 -11.89
C PHE A 396 1.24 15.26 -12.85
N PHE A 397 0.53 14.28 -13.42
CA PHE A 397 1.06 13.34 -14.43
C PHE A 397 0.11 13.22 -15.65
N PRO A 398 -0.22 14.35 -16.31
CA PRO A 398 -1.21 14.37 -17.39
C PRO A 398 -0.81 13.47 -18.57
N GLY A 399 -1.74 12.63 -19.01
CA GLY A 399 -1.55 11.73 -20.15
C GLY A 399 -0.71 10.47 -19.88
N GLN A 400 -0.22 10.26 -18.66
CA GLN A 400 0.62 9.11 -18.29
C GLN A 400 -0.10 8.03 -17.48
N ILE A 401 -1.42 8.20 -17.26
CA ILE A 401 -2.21 7.32 -16.39
C ILE A 401 -3.37 6.69 -17.16
N GLU A 402 -3.77 5.50 -16.74
CA GLU A 402 -4.97 4.83 -17.21
C GLU A 402 -6.00 4.82 -16.05
N PRO A 403 -7.15 5.51 -16.17
CA PRO A 403 -8.12 5.58 -15.08
C PRO A 403 -8.61 4.21 -14.55
N SER A 404 -8.68 3.19 -15.41
CA SER A 404 -8.99 1.78 -15.09
C SER A 404 -8.12 1.22 -13.96
N THR A 405 -6.83 1.59 -13.90
CA THR A 405 -5.87 1.21 -12.86
C THR A 405 -6.36 1.49 -11.43
N PHE A 406 -7.25 2.47 -11.23
CA PHE A 406 -7.77 2.78 -9.89
C PHE A 406 -8.94 1.90 -9.45
N TRP A 407 -9.63 1.20 -10.37
CA TRP A 407 -10.84 0.41 -10.05
C TRP A 407 -10.85 -1.04 -10.55
N GLU A 408 -10.08 -1.39 -11.58
CA GLU A 408 -9.95 -2.77 -12.09
C GLU A 408 -8.80 -3.50 -11.38
N GLU A 409 -7.76 -2.76 -11.00
CA GLU A 409 -6.50 -3.30 -10.51
C GLU A 409 -6.38 -3.31 -8.98
N SER A 410 -5.67 -4.32 -8.46
CA SER A 410 -5.43 -4.49 -7.02
C SER A 410 -4.73 -3.29 -6.39
N ALA A 411 -3.83 -2.62 -7.13
CA ALA A 411 -3.12 -1.42 -6.67
C ALA A 411 -4.04 -0.24 -6.31
N GLY A 412 -5.23 -0.16 -6.91
CA GLY A 412 -6.21 0.91 -6.70
C GLY A 412 -7.10 0.67 -5.47
N TRP A 413 -8.39 0.44 -5.71
CA TRP A 413 -9.39 0.26 -4.66
C TRP A 413 -9.09 -0.91 -3.72
N GLY A 414 -8.52 -2.02 -4.22
CA GLY A 414 -8.17 -3.19 -3.40
C GLY A 414 -7.20 -2.82 -2.27
N ASP A 415 -6.03 -2.28 -2.63
CA ASP A 415 -5.01 -1.87 -1.67
C ASP A 415 -5.51 -0.74 -0.75
N MET A 416 -6.32 0.20 -1.26
CA MET A 416 -6.92 1.24 -0.42
C MET A 416 -7.85 0.66 0.67
N ILE A 417 -8.72 -0.30 0.33
CA ILE A 417 -9.66 -0.91 1.30
C ILE A 417 -8.90 -1.65 2.41
N VAL A 418 -7.92 -2.49 2.04
CA VAL A 418 -7.09 -3.22 3.03
C VAL A 418 -6.28 -2.24 3.89
N SER A 419 -5.66 -1.24 3.26
CA SER A 419 -4.85 -0.23 3.98
C SER A 419 -5.66 0.54 5.02
N CYS A 420 -6.89 0.90 4.67
CA CYS A 420 -7.78 1.64 5.54
C CYS A 420 -8.49 0.74 6.57
N THR A 421 -8.34 -0.59 6.56
CA THR A 421 -9.06 -1.51 7.48
C THR A 421 -8.18 -2.37 8.39
N SER A 422 -6.95 -2.69 8.00
CA SER A 422 -6.06 -3.56 8.81
C SER A 422 -4.58 -3.13 8.85
N ALA A 423 -4.14 -2.21 8.00
CA ALA A 423 -2.72 -1.85 7.92
C ALA A 423 -2.23 -0.94 9.06
N ARG A 424 -0.89 -0.94 9.24
CA ARG A 424 -0.17 -0.18 10.28
C ARG A 424 -0.54 1.31 10.34
N ASN A 425 -0.68 1.97 9.19
CA ASN A 425 -1.06 3.39 9.12
C ASN A 425 -2.43 3.65 9.76
N TRP A 426 -3.44 2.83 9.45
CA TRP A 426 -4.78 2.91 10.08
C TRP A 426 -4.74 2.54 11.57
N ARG A 427 -4.03 1.46 11.95
CA ARG A 427 -3.95 1.03 13.36
C ARG A 427 -3.32 2.11 14.25
N CYS A 428 -2.17 2.67 13.84
CA CYS A 428 -1.47 3.66 14.64
C CYS A 428 -2.22 5.00 14.73
N SER A 429 -2.88 5.44 13.64
CA SER A 429 -3.68 6.66 13.69
C SER A 429 -4.96 6.50 14.51
N LYS A 430 -5.59 5.31 14.50
CA LYS A 430 -6.68 4.95 15.42
C LYS A 430 -6.24 5.03 16.88
N LEU A 431 -5.14 4.35 17.23
CA LEU A 431 -4.58 4.35 18.59
C LEU A 431 -4.14 5.74 19.07
N ALA A 432 -3.67 6.61 18.16
CA ALA A 432 -3.30 7.99 18.48
C ALA A 432 -4.50 8.78 19.01
N VAL A 433 -5.69 8.62 18.42
CA VAL A 433 -6.92 9.28 18.90
C VAL A 433 -7.44 8.61 20.17
N GLU A 434 -7.50 7.27 20.22
CA GLU A 434 -7.98 6.54 21.40
C GLU A 434 -7.14 6.80 22.66
N ARG A 435 -5.84 7.03 22.51
CA ARG A 435 -4.90 7.35 23.60
C ARG A 435 -4.70 8.84 23.81
N ASN A 436 -5.21 9.69 22.92
CA ASN A 436 -4.95 11.14 22.88
C ASN A 436 -3.43 11.45 22.90
N LEU A 437 -2.68 10.81 21.99
CA LEU A 437 -1.23 10.96 21.82
C LEU A 437 -0.88 11.33 20.37
N PRO A 438 0.25 12.02 20.12
CA PRO A 438 0.77 12.20 18.76
C PRO A 438 1.05 10.85 18.07
N ILE A 439 0.80 10.77 16.76
CA ILE A 439 0.98 9.52 16.01
C ILE A 439 2.46 9.06 15.99
N GLU A 440 3.41 9.98 16.09
CA GLU A 440 4.84 9.70 16.23
C GLU A 440 5.23 9.07 17.58
N GLU A 441 4.43 9.24 18.63
CA GLU A 441 4.63 8.54 19.91
C GLU A 441 4.05 7.12 19.86
N VAL A 442 2.94 6.96 19.15
CA VAL A 442 2.36 5.64 18.84
C VAL A 442 3.28 4.83 17.91
N GLU A 443 3.95 5.47 16.94
CA GLU A 443 4.96 4.82 16.08
C GLU A 443 6.04 4.13 16.93
N LYS A 444 6.62 4.87 17.89
CA LYS A 444 7.70 4.40 18.75
C LYS A 444 7.29 3.24 19.67
N THR A 445 6.03 3.19 20.07
CA THR A 445 5.52 2.23 21.06
C THR A 445 4.90 0.97 20.45
N GLU A 446 4.26 1.06 19.27
CA GLU A 446 3.52 -0.06 18.68
C GLU A 446 4.28 -0.84 17.60
N LEU A 447 5.32 -0.27 16.98
CA LEU A 447 5.90 -0.81 15.75
C LEU A 447 7.29 -1.45 15.87
N ASN A 448 7.83 -1.58 17.09
CA ASN A 448 9.10 -2.27 17.36
C ASN A 448 10.26 -1.83 16.42
N GLY A 449 10.35 -0.53 16.14
CA GLY A 449 11.36 0.06 15.24
C GLY A 449 10.99 0.14 13.76
N GLN A 450 9.83 -0.35 13.32
CA GLN A 450 9.33 -0.14 11.95
C GLN A 450 8.73 1.26 11.78
N LYS A 451 8.84 1.82 10.57
CA LYS A 451 8.40 3.18 10.23
C LYS A 451 7.00 3.27 9.61
N LEU A 452 6.26 4.32 9.96
CA LEU A 452 4.98 4.73 9.35
C LEU A 452 5.22 5.59 8.10
N GLN A 453 5.32 4.92 6.95
CA GLN A 453 5.49 5.59 5.65
C GLN A 453 4.38 6.62 5.35
N GLY A 454 3.17 6.47 5.91
CA GLY A 454 2.10 7.44 5.70
C GLY A 454 2.40 8.84 6.25
N ILE A 455 3.20 8.95 7.31
CA ILE A 455 3.54 10.26 7.91
C ILE A 455 4.48 11.05 6.98
N SER A 456 5.55 10.42 6.48
CA SER A 456 6.48 11.08 5.55
C SER A 456 5.80 11.41 4.23
N THR A 457 5.07 10.45 3.64
CA THR A 457 4.30 10.68 2.41
C THR A 457 3.27 11.80 2.56
N THR A 458 2.63 11.95 3.73
CA THR A 458 1.73 13.09 4.00
C THR A 458 2.50 14.42 3.95
N ARG A 459 3.64 14.52 4.66
CA ARG A 459 4.47 15.74 4.70
C ARG A 459 5.00 16.13 3.32
N GLU A 460 5.53 15.16 2.57
CA GLU A 460 6.05 15.36 1.22
C GLU A 460 4.95 15.84 0.25
N VAL A 461 3.84 15.12 0.18
CA VAL A 461 2.73 15.45 -0.73
C VAL A 461 2.09 16.79 -0.36
N CYS A 462 1.85 17.06 0.93
CA CYS A 462 1.25 18.33 1.34
C CYS A 462 2.21 19.50 1.11
N SER A 463 3.51 19.35 1.39
CA SER A 463 4.54 20.35 1.04
C SER A 463 4.54 20.68 -0.47
N PHE A 464 4.50 19.66 -1.33
CA PHE A 464 4.37 19.84 -2.78
C PHE A 464 3.07 20.56 -3.16
N LEU A 465 1.93 20.20 -2.55
CA LEU A 465 0.65 20.86 -2.81
C LEU A 465 0.64 22.33 -2.38
N ARG A 466 1.38 22.72 -1.32
CA ARG A 466 1.60 24.13 -0.96
C ARG A 466 2.38 24.86 -2.05
N ALA A 467 3.51 24.29 -2.49
CA ALA A 467 4.36 24.87 -3.52
C ALA A 467 3.60 25.11 -4.84
N LYS A 468 2.62 24.26 -5.17
CA LYS A 468 1.75 24.41 -6.36
C LYS A 468 0.46 25.20 -6.13
N GLY A 469 0.23 25.77 -4.94
CA GLY A 469 -1.00 26.50 -4.62
C GLY A 469 -2.26 25.63 -4.81
N ALA A 470 -2.17 24.35 -4.46
CA ALA A 470 -3.17 23.34 -4.75
C ALA A 470 -3.96 22.86 -3.52
N GLU A 471 -3.59 23.30 -2.30
CA GLU A 471 -4.10 22.81 -1.01
C GLU A 471 -5.63 22.66 -0.95
N GLU A 472 -6.39 23.64 -1.43
CA GLU A 472 -7.87 23.64 -1.41
C GLU A 472 -8.50 22.49 -2.24
N ARG A 473 -7.77 21.95 -3.23
CA ARG A 473 -8.24 20.83 -4.08
C ARG A 473 -8.08 19.45 -3.42
N TYR A 474 -7.34 19.37 -2.31
CA TYR A 474 -6.95 18.13 -1.64
C TYR A 474 -7.26 18.14 -0.12
N PRO A 475 -8.54 18.37 0.27
CA PRO A 475 -8.90 18.55 1.68
C PRO A 475 -8.66 17.32 2.57
N VAL A 476 -8.73 16.08 2.07
CA VAL A 476 -8.38 14.88 2.87
C VAL A 476 -6.89 14.87 3.18
N PHE A 477 -6.02 15.11 2.18
CA PHE A 477 -4.58 15.09 2.40
C PHE A 477 -4.14 16.19 3.36
N MET A 478 -4.61 17.43 3.13
CA MET A 478 -4.32 18.56 4.02
C MET A 478 -4.93 18.37 5.43
N ALA A 479 -6.09 17.71 5.57
CA ALA A 479 -6.65 17.38 6.89
C ALA A 479 -5.71 16.49 7.71
N VAL A 480 -5.14 15.46 7.10
CA VAL A 480 -4.26 14.51 7.78
C VAL A 480 -3.01 15.21 8.30
N GLU A 481 -2.36 16.01 7.46
CA GLU A 481 -1.17 16.77 7.86
C GLU A 481 -1.46 17.74 9.01
N ARG A 482 -2.57 18.48 8.93
CA ARG A 482 -2.95 19.46 9.97
C ARG A 482 -3.32 18.79 11.30
N ILE A 483 -3.81 17.56 11.27
CA ILE A 483 -4.02 16.75 12.50
C ILE A 483 -2.68 16.24 13.05
N ILE A 484 -1.75 15.78 12.19
CA ILE A 484 -0.39 15.40 12.59
C ILE A 484 0.33 16.57 13.26
N ASN A 485 0.21 17.78 12.70
CA ASN A 485 0.76 19.03 13.25
C ASN A 485 -0.03 19.59 14.45
N GLN A 486 -1.14 18.97 14.85
CA GLN A 486 -2.03 19.41 15.94
C GLN A 486 -2.66 20.81 15.72
N GLU A 487 -2.77 21.26 14.48
CA GLU A 487 -3.38 22.54 14.08
C GLU A 487 -4.92 22.50 14.13
N ILE A 488 -5.50 21.32 13.88
CA ILE A 488 -6.95 21.06 13.91
C ILE A 488 -7.23 19.76 14.65
N LYS A 489 -8.47 19.57 15.08
CA LYS A 489 -8.91 18.32 15.71
C LYS A 489 -9.65 17.41 14.73
N VAL A 490 -9.77 16.12 15.09
CA VAL A 490 -10.40 15.09 14.26
C VAL A 490 -11.89 15.38 13.98
N GLU A 491 -12.59 16.03 14.91
CA GLU A 491 -13.99 16.47 14.77
C GLU A 491 -14.21 17.43 13.59
N GLU A 492 -13.13 18.02 13.06
CA GLU A 492 -13.19 19.04 12.03
C GLU A 492 -13.09 18.48 10.61
N ILE A 493 -12.68 17.21 10.46
CA ILE A 493 -12.62 16.49 9.17
C ILE A 493 -13.88 16.71 8.31
N PRO A 494 -15.13 16.56 8.80
CA PRO A 494 -16.33 16.75 8.00
C PRO A 494 -16.58 18.20 7.56
N LYS A 495 -15.97 19.19 8.23
CA LYS A 495 -16.08 20.62 7.86
C LYS A 495 -15.23 20.95 6.63
N LEU A 496 -14.15 20.19 6.40
CA LEU A 496 -13.21 20.38 5.29
C LEU A 496 -13.76 19.85 3.95
N PHE A 497 -14.94 19.22 3.95
CA PHE A 497 -15.58 18.64 2.75
C PHE A 497 -16.82 19.41 2.27
N LYS A 498 -17.00 20.65 2.71
CA LYS A 498 -18.18 21.50 2.44
C LYS A 498 -17.96 22.45 1.28
#